data_AF-A0A2K0TEP7-F1
#
_entry.id   AF-A0A2K0TEP7-F1
#
_cell.length_a   1.000
_cell.length_b   1.000
_cell.length_c   1.000
_cell.angle_alpha   90.00
_cell.angle_beta   90.00
_cell.angle_gamma   90.00
#
_symmetry.space_group_name_H-M   'P 1'
#
loop_
_entity.id
_entity.type
_entity.pdbx_description
1 polymer ?
#
loop_
_entity_poly.entity_id
_entity_poly.type
_entity_poly.pdbx_seq_one_letter_code
_entity_poly.pdbx_strand_id
1 'polypeptide(L)'
;MRLPSLISAATAALSLFFGASPSSAAAIMSPHDAASPPGTLALDVGQSLFTFKYSTPNPDPSNWIAVYQSYYGGPVEQEFVAGSLDWSYAPDATGKVLVDVSNLSPGFYKAYFLAKGGYQWLSKPIDVIIPGSGPIEFVTDRIITQNARQGSPFKAKLGRLIANPKDNATQFTKVTSYGTDWVNLSKDGTISGTPGKKDKDTNFVVKATASDGSSATIKVQIPVRKAGEPLVEEIKVMSYNMWFGGTNVKDYHNKQIRFLVNINVDIVGVQESWNGQATRLAQALGWYYWQSPNEVGIISRYPIVETFPEQSAGGSIRIELDGRESQLIMWNVHLGFDPYGPYDFCYDHMPLAQVLNREYQSKRTPQIMEIVSAMQDALSEADDIPVILTGDFNAPSHLDWTEATKKAHCGYGFVPWPSSEFPIQSGLIDSFREAHPDPNAEPGITWSPIYLDNNGRPEPLDRIDFVYHKGQSLKVLRSETIVAGEPAAEPNHQDNEWTTDHAVVMTTYKVERSDRRAEL
;
A
#
# COMPACT_ATOMS: atom_id res chain seq x y z
N MET A 1 83.75 -31.26 17.18
CA MET A 1 83.07 -30.21 17.99
C MET A 1 81.57 -30.46 17.86
N ARG A 2 81.01 -31.35 18.68
CA ARG A 2 80.34 -31.09 19.98
C ARG A 2 79.03 -30.28 19.86
N LEU A 3 77.94 -31.04 19.64
CA LEU A 3 76.67 -31.11 20.41
C LEU A 3 76.79 -30.62 21.88
N PRO A 4 75.71 -30.20 22.59
CA PRO A 4 74.40 -30.91 22.74
C PRO A 4 73.16 -29.97 22.69
N SER A 5 71.90 -30.37 22.43
CA SER A 5 71.06 -31.53 22.80
C SER A 5 70.46 -31.49 24.21
N LEU A 6 69.11 -31.52 24.26
CA LEU A 6 68.25 -32.33 25.14
C LEU A 6 67.56 -31.73 26.39
N ILE A 7 66.22 -31.96 26.39
CA ILE A 7 65.34 -32.43 27.51
C ILE A 7 64.93 -31.32 28.53
N SER A 8 63.66 -31.11 28.94
CA SER A 8 62.54 -32.02 29.22
C SER A 8 61.19 -31.29 29.32
N ALA A 9 60.10 -32.04 29.09
CA ALA A 9 58.80 -32.14 29.80
C ALA A 9 58.23 -30.91 30.59
N ALA A 10 56.94 -30.62 30.68
CA ALA A 10 55.75 -31.47 30.62
C ALA A 10 54.44 -30.62 30.57
N THR A 11 53.42 -31.20 29.91
CA THR A 11 51.99 -31.30 30.30
C THR A 11 51.20 -30.09 30.84
N ALA A 12 50.17 -29.70 30.08
CA ALA A 12 48.76 -29.65 30.50
C ALA A 12 47.89 -29.65 29.21
N ALA A 13 47.18 -30.74 28.90
CA ALA A 13 45.73 -30.92 29.16
C ALA A 13 44.89 -29.80 28.49
N LEU A 14 43.95 -30.04 27.58
CA LEU A 14 42.89 -31.05 27.62
C LEU A 14 42.33 -31.29 26.20
N SER A 15 41.78 -32.48 26.05
CA SER A 15 41.27 -33.12 24.86
C SER A 15 39.78 -32.85 24.57
N LEU A 16 39.42 -33.15 23.31
CA LEU A 16 38.16 -33.74 22.81
C LEU A 16 37.09 -32.85 22.11
N PHE A 17 36.81 -33.34 20.91
CA PHE A 17 35.69 -33.15 19.98
C PHE A 17 34.29 -33.03 20.59
N PHE A 18 33.49 -32.11 20.04
CA PHE A 18 32.06 -32.19 19.67
C PHE A 18 31.85 -31.03 18.65
N GLY A 19 31.15 -31.11 17.51
CA GLY A 19 29.86 -31.74 17.23
C GLY A 19 28.72 -30.78 17.57
N ALA A 20 28.40 -29.78 16.73
CA ALA A 20 27.08 -29.12 16.66
C ALA A 20 27.01 -28.05 15.55
N SER A 21 25.87 -28.04 14.86
CA SER A 21 25.37 -27.05 13.91
C SER A 21 25.47 -25.60 14.40
N PRO A 22 25.66 -24.59 13.53
CA PRO A 22 25.40 -23.22 13.91
C PRO A 22 23.87 -23.04 13.95
N SER A 23 23.28 -23.32 15.11
CA SER A 23 22.01 -22.71 15.47
C SER A 23 22.22 -21.21 15.46
N SER A 24 21.69 -20.52 14.46
CA SER A 24 21.46 -19.08 14.51
C SER A 24 20.45 -18.82 15.62
N ALA A 25 20.95 -18.70 16.85
CA ALA A 25 20.21 -18.11 17.94
C ALA A 25 20.07 -16.62 17.62
N ALA A 26 19.07 -16.28 16.81
CA ALA A 26 18.44 -14.99 16.93
C ALA A 26 17.93 -14.92 18.36
N ALA A 27 18.59 -14.12 19.19
CA ALA A 27 18.05 -13.74 20.48
C ALA A 27 16.71 -13.04 20.20
N ILE A 28 15.62 -13.79 20.34
CA ILE A 28 14.29 -13.22 20.47
C ILE A 28 14.33 -12.45 21.79
N MET A 29 14.66 -11.17 21.73
CA MET A 29 14.21 -10.25 22.76
C MET A 29 12.69 -10.29 22.69
N SER A 30 12.09 -10.99 23.66
CA SER A 30 10.67 -10.80 23.97
C SER A 30 10.39 -9.29 24.04
N PRO A 31 9.27 -8.80 23.49
CA PRO A 31 8.88 -7.42 23.77
C PRO A 31 8.90 -7.28 25.29
N HIS A 32 9.59 -6.25 25.79
CA HIS A 32 9.44 -5.87 27.17
C HIS A 32 7.94 -5.73 27.41
N ASP A 33 7.38 -6.58 28.28
CA ASP A 33 6.06 -6.36 28.87
C ASP A 33 6.15 -5.05 29.66
N ALA A 34 6.04 -3.93 28.94
CA ALA A 34 5.82 -2.64 29.54
C ALA A 34 4.53 -2.79 30.35
N ALA A 35 4.64 -2.64 31.67
CA ALA A 35 3.50 -2.71 32.56
C ALA A 35 2.39 -1.82 31.99
N SER A 36 1.18 -2.38 31.82
CA SER A 36 0.04 -1.62 31.29
C SER A 36 -0.08 -0.30 32.05
N PRO A 37 -0.19 0.85 31.36
CA PRO A 37 -0.23 2.13 32.04
C PRO A 37 -1.34 2.15 33.10
N PRO A 38 -1.09 2.72 34.29
CA PRO A 38 -1.95 2.52 35.45
C PRO A 38 -3.25 3.34 35.42
N GLY A 39 -3.37 4.29 34.49
CA GLY A 39 -4.56 5.13 34.34
C GLY A 39 -5.67 4.50 33.51
N THR A 40 -6.77 5.23 33.38
CA THR A 40 -7.92 4.85 32.56
C THR A 40 -8.31 5.97 31.61
N LEU A 41 -8.87 5.58 30.47
CA LEU A 41 -9.50 6.46 29.49
C LEU A 41 -10.75 5.76 28.97
N ALA A 42 -11.88 6.47 28.98
CA ALA A 42 -13.15 5.97 28.46
C ALA A 42 -14.01 7.12 27.93
N LEU A 43 -14.85 6.86 26.93
CA LEU A 43 -15.87 7.81 26.52
C LEU A 43 -16.95 7.96 27.60
N ASP A 44 -17.40 9.19 27.84
CA ASP A 44 -18.56 9.48 28.67
C ASP A 44 -19.85 9.33 27.86
N VAL A 45 -20.32 8.09 27.75
CA VAL A 45 -21.54 7.75 26.99
C VAL A 45 -22.73 8.55 27.51
N GLY A 46 -23.38 9.33 26.63
CA GLY A 46 -24.51 10.20 26.97
C GLY A 46 -24.18 11.69 27.11
N GLN A 47 -22.92 12.09 26.90
CA GLN A 47 -22.50 13.49 26.78
C GLN A 47 -22.19 13.85 25.32
N SER A 48 -21.70 15.08 25.08
CA SER A 48 -21.17 15.51 23.79
C SER A 48 -20.13 14.51 23.25
N LEU A 49 -20.10 14.34 21.93
CA LEU A 49 -19.16 13.47 21.24
C LEU A 49 -17.72 13.77 21.69
N PHE A 50 -16.95 12.72 21.99
CA PHE A 50 -15.54 12.80 22.43
C PHE A 50 -15.35 13.57 23.75
N THR A 51 -16.35 13.48 24.63
CA THR A 51 -16.14 13.69 26.06
C THR A 51 -15.51 12.44 26.67
N PHE A 52 -14.33 12.57 27.26
CA PHE A 52 -13.57 11.49 27.87
C PHE A 52 -13.56 11.59 29.39
N LYS A 53 -13.88 10.49 30.07
CA LYS A 53 -13.54 10.27 31.49
C LYS A 53 -12.14 9.68 31.57
N TYR A 54 -11.31 10.23 32.45
CA TYR A 54 -9.94 9.75 32.63
C TYR A 54 -9.56 9.67 34.10
N SER A 55 -8.57 8.82 34.39
CA SER A 55 -7.87 8.82 35.68
C SER A 55 -6.39 8.47 35.48
N THR A 56 -5.53 9.03 36.32
CA THR A 56 -4.09 8.74 36.34
C THR A 56 -3.54 8.92 37.75
N PRO A 57 -2.63 8.05 38.22
CA PRO A 57 -1.90 8.29 39.47
C PRO A 57 -0.85 9.41 39.34
N ASN A 58 -0.60 9.90 38.11
CA ASN A 58 0.44 10.88 37.79
C ASN A 58 -0.18 12.15 37.19
N PRO A 59 -0.93 12.96 37.96
CA PRO A 59 -1.44 14.25 37.47
C PRO A 59 -0.29 15.20 37.13
N ASP A 60 -0.48 15.99 36.09
CA ASP A 60 0.51 16.97 35.61
C ASP A 60 -0.22 18.02 34.75
N PRO A 61 0.06 19.33 34.91
CA PRO A 61 -0.58 20.39 34.13
C PRO A 61 -0.52 20.21 32.60
N SER A 62 0.47 19.45 32.10
CA SER A 62 0.68 19.19 30.67
C SER A 62 0.21 17.81 30.22
N ASN A 63 -0.46 17.04 31.08
CA ASN A 63 -1.15 15.83 30.61
C ASN A 63 -2.27 16.19 29.64
N TRP A 64 -2.48 15.37 28.62
CA TRP A 64 -3.36 15.72 27.50
C TRP A 64 -4.00 14.49 26.88
N ILE A 65 -5.20 14.67 26.34
CA ILE A 65 -5.92 13.65 25.57
C ILE A 65 -5.93 14.10 24.11
N ALA A 66 -5.51 13.19 23.22
CA ALA A 66 -5.28 13.48 21.82
C ALA A 66 -6.00 12.48 20.92
N VAL A 67 -6.53 12.97 19.80
CA VAL A 67 -7.25 12.20 18.79
C VAL A 67 -6.38 12.04 17.56
N TYR A 68 -6.28 10.82 17.05
CA TYR A 68 -5.52 10.45 15.87
C TYR A 68 -6.38 9.62 14.91
N GLN A 69 -5.94 9.51 13.66
CA GLN A 69 -6.47 8.51 12.73
C GLN A 69 -6.35 7.11 13.35
N SER A 70 -7.36 6.26 13.15
CA SER A 70 -7.29 4.88 13.66
C SER A 70 -6.19 4.04 12.99
N TYR A 71 -5.73 4.46 11.82
CA TYR A 71 -4.77 3.75 10.98
C TYR A 71 -3.35 4.36 10.97
N TYR A 72 -3.14 5.58 11.49
CA TYR A 72 -1.84 6.26 11.42
C TYR A 72 -1.67 7.36 12.49
N GLY A 73 -0.41 7.73 12.76
CA GLY A 73 -0.02 8.97 13.43
C GLY A 73 -0.07 8.92 14.96
N GLY A 74 -0.88 8.03 15.52
CA GLY A 74 -0.92 7.83 16.97
C GLY A 74 0.39 7.25 17.53
N PRO A 75 0.73 7.52 18.79
CA PRO A 75 1.99 7.08 19.40
C PRO A 75 1.94 5.59 19.79
N VAL A 76 1.83 4.67 18.82
CA VAL A 76 1.60 3.22 19.03
C VAL A 76 2.69 2.55 19.88
N GLU A 77 3.92 3.08 19.84
CA GLU A 77 5.06 2.63 20.64
C GLU A 77 5.48 3.66 21.70
N GLN A 78 4.58 4.59 22.03
CA GLN A 78 4.84 5.73 22.92
C GLN A 78 5.88 6.72 22.38
N GLU A 79 6.08 6.72 21.06
CA GLU A 79 6.95 7.61 20.31
C GLU A 79 6.15 8.57 19.42
N PHE A 80 6.77 9.68 19.03
CA PHE A 80 6.17 10.62 18.08
C PHE A 80 6.16 10.03 16.68
N VAL A 81 4.99 10.03 16.04
CA VAL A 81 4.83 9.67 14.62
C VAL A 81 4.34 10.87 13.82
N ALA A 82 3.24 11.49 14.26
CA ALA A 82 2.70 12.71 13.66
C ALA A 82 1.97 13.56 14.70
N GLY A 83 1.64 14.80 14.33
CA GLY A 83 0.76 15.64 15.14
C GLY A 83 -0.63 15.01 15.31
N SER A 84 -1.26 15.24 16.47
CA SER A 84 -2.65 14.86 16.70
C SER A 84 -3.58 15.66 15.79
N LEU A 85 -4.72 15.08 15.43
CA LEU A 85 -5.76 15.79 14.69
C LEU A 85 -6.38 16.89 15.56
N ASP A 86 -6.72 16.55 16.80
CA ASP A 86 -7.26 17.45 17.81
C ASP A 86 -6.87 16.95 19.20
N TRP A 87 -6.87 17.84 20.21
CA TRP A 87 -6.49 17.47 21.57
C TRP A 87 -7.03 18.43 22.64
N SER A 88 -6.94 18.06 23.91
CA SER A 88 -7.23 18.93 25.06
C SER A 88 -6.44 18.52 26.31
N TYR A 89 -6.13 19.49 27.18
CA TYR A 89 -5.42 19.20 28.44
C TYR A 89 -6.30 18.44 29.44
N ALA A 90 -5.69 17.50 30.15
CA ALA A 90 -6.30 16.61 31.14
C ALA A 90 -5.42 16.53 32.40
N PRO A 91 -5.34 17.64 33.18
CA PRO A 91 -4.27 17.81 34.16
C PRO A 91 -4.47 17.07 35.49
N ASP A 92 -5.71 16.76 35.83
CA ASP A 92 -6.09 16.28 37.16
C ASP A 92 -5.86 14.77 37.34
N ALA A 93 -5.93 14.29 38.58
CA ALA A 93 -5.82 12.84 38.85
C ALA A 93 -7.03 12.06 38.31
N THR A 94 -8.20 12.71 38.27
CA THR A 94 -9.44 12.19 37.69
C THR A 94 -10.22 13.35 37.10
N GLY A 95 -10.81 13.18 35.93
CA GLY A 95 -11.57 14.26 35.32
C GLY A 95 -12.41 13.85 34.13
N LYS A 96 -13.05 14.86 33.54
CA LYS A 96 -13.69 14.78 32.23
C LYS A 96 -13.13 15.87 31.34
N VAL A 97 -12.80 15.53 30.09
CA VAL A 97 -12.39 16.51 29.09
C VAL A 97 -13.19 16.32 27.81
N LEU A 98 -13.54 17.41 27.15
CA LEU A 98 -14.05 17.39 25.78
C LEU A 98 -12.89 17.68 24.85
N VAL A 99 -12.70 16.86 23.82
CA VAL A 99 -11.85 17.20 22.67
C VAL A 99 -12.77 17.67 21.54
N ASP A 100 -12.60 18.90 21.05
CA ASP A 100 -13.37 19.42 19.93
C ASP A 100 -12.95 18.70 18.65
N VAL A 101 -13.91 18.04 18.00
CA VAL A 101 -13.71 17.28 16.76
C VAL A 101 -14.67 17.74 15.65
N SER A 102 -15.18 18.96 15.76
CA SER A 102 -16.13 19.54 14.80
C SER A 102 -15.57 19.64 13.37
N ASN A 103 -14.24 19.68 13.22
CA ASN A 103 -13.56 19.73 11.92
C ASN A 103 -13.25 18.35 11.34
N LEU A 104 -13.52 17.27 12.09
CA LEU A 104 -13.21 15.91 11.65
C LEU A 104 -14.41 15.29 10.94
N SER A 105 -14.11 14.53 9.89
CA SER A 105 -15.12 13.79 9.12
C SER A 105 -15.62 12.57 9.89
N PRO A 106 -16.81 12.04 9.56
CA PRO A 106 -17.23 10.73 10.06
C PRO A 106 -16.20 9.64 9.77
N GLY A 107 -15.95 8.77 10.74
CA GLY A 107 -14.93 7.73 10.61
C GLY A 107 -14.39 7.18 11.93
N PHE A 108 -13.43 6.27 11.80
CA PHE A 108 -12.78 5.60 12.92
C PHE A 108 -11.50 6.33 13.32
N TYR A 109 -11.38 6.61 14.60
CA TYR A 109 -10.27 7.34 15.22
C TYR A 109 -9.76 6.57 16.45
N LYS A 110 -8.64 7.04 17.00
CA LYS A 110 -8.07 6.50 18.23
C LYS A 110 -7.72 7.66 19.17
N ALA A 111 -8.10 7.52 20.44
CA ALA A 111 -7.81 8.49 21.48
C ALA A 111 -6.71 7.97 22.41
N TYR A 112 -5.77 8.85 22.76
CA TYR A 112 -4.65 8.56 23.63
C TYR A 112 -4.66 9.52 24.81
N PHE A 113 -4.41 9.01 26.02
CA PHE A 113 -4.15 9.84 27.19
C PHE A 113 -2.65 9.85 27.45
N LEU A 114 -2.03 11.02 27.35
CA LEU A 114 -0.60 11.20 27.18
C LEU A 114 0.00 12.07 28.28
N ALA A 115 1.22 11.73 28.69
CA ALA A 115 1.89 12.34 29.83
C ALA A 115 2.68 13.60 29.44
N LYS A 116 2.51 14.68 30.23
CA LYS A 116 3.45 15.82 30.31
C LYS A 116 3.85 16.46 28.97
N GLY A 117 2.91 16.62 28.05
CA GLY A 117 3.16 17.15 26.70
C GLY A 117 4.00 16.24 25.79
N GLY A 118 4.33 15.02 26.25
CA GLY A 118 5.02 13.99 25.48
C GLY A 118 4.06 12.90 24.99
N TYR A 119 4.62 11.77 24.55
CA TYR A 119 3.89 10.68 23.86
C TYR A 119 3.80 9.39 24.69
N GLN A 120 4.24 9.45 25.95
CA GLN A 120 4.12 8.33 26.89
C GLN A 120 2.67 8.18 27.35
N TRP A 121 2.18 6.94 27.33
CA TRP A 121 0.79 6.64 27.63
C TRP A 121 0.54 6.67 29.14
N LEU A 122 -0.53 7.34 29.55
CA LEU A 122 -1.08 7.27 30.89
C LEU A 122 -2.15 6.19 31.04
N SER A 123 -2.71 5.71 29.93
CA SER A 123 -3.69 4.63 29.86
C SER A 123 -3.60 3.91 28.51
N LYS A 124 -4.21 2.73 28.37
CA LYS A 124 -4.35 2.11 27.05
C LYS A 124 -5.18 3.01 26.13
N PRO A 125 -4.76 3.21 24.86
CA PRO A 125 -5.56 3.96 23.92
C PRO A 125 -6.89 3.26 23.64
N ILE A 126 -7.90 4.04 23.28
CA ILE A 126 -9.24 3.53 22.97
C ILE A 126 -9.63 3.90 21.55
N ASP A 127 -10.36 3.00 20.88
CA ASP A 127 -10.96 3.29 19.59
C ASP A 127 -12.21 4.16 19.80
N VAL A 128 -12.33 5.20 19.00
CA VAL A 128 -13.44 6.14 19.01
C VAL A 128 -13.94 6.37 17.59
N ILE A 129 -15.18 6.83 17.45
CA ILE A 129 -15.85 6.95 16.16
C ILE A 129 -16.65 8.23 16.09
N ILE A 130 -16.51 8.94 14.98
CA ILE A 130 -17.42 10.01 14.59
C ILE A 130 -18.49 9.36 13.70
N PRO A 131 -19.76 9.26 14.16
CA PRO A 131 -20.79 8.56 13.42
C PRO A 131 -21.12 9.22 12.08
N GLY A 132 -21.39 8.42 11.05
CA GLY A 132 -21.90 8.91 9.77
C GLY A 132 -23.36 9.39 9.85
N SER A 133 -23.74 10.27 8.93
CA SER A 133 -25.13 10.64 8.70
C SER A 133 -25.85 9.57 7.85
N GLY A 134 -27.16 9.39 8.03
CA GLY A 134 -27.94 8.41 7.26
C GLY A 134 -27.75 6.94 7.70
N PRO A 135 -28.35 5.96 7.01
CA PRO A 135 -28.16 4.53 7.32
C PRO A 135 -26.74 4.05 7.00
N ILE A 136 -26.32 2.93 7.60
CA ILE A 136 -25.09 2.26 7.14
C ILE A 136 -25.25 1.77 5.71
N GLU A 137 -24.15 1.83 4.95
CA GLU A 137 -24.08 1.37 3.56
C GLU A 137 -22.77 0.62 3.34
N PHE A 138 -22.69 -0.24 2.33
CA PHE A 138 -21.40 -0.72 1.84
C PHE A 138 -20.91 0.25 0.77
N VAL A 139 -19.61 0.57 0.78
CA VAL A 139 -18.96 1.42 -0.24
C VAL A 139 -19.16 0.86 -1.66
N THR A 140 -19.32 -0.46 -1.76
CA THR A 140 -19.58 -1.21 -2.99
C THR A 140 -20.70 -2.23 -2.80
N ASP A 141 -21.40 -2.56 -3.89
CA ASP A 141 -22.48 -3.55 -3.86
C ASP A 141 -21.97 -5.01 -3.93
N ARG A 142 -20.70 -5.18 -4.33
CA ARG A 142 -20.03 -6.47 -4.43
C ARG A 142 -18.54 -6.39 -4.12
N ILE A 143 -17.98 -7.53 -3.71
CA ILE A 143 -16.54 -7.74 -3.59
C ILE A 143 -16.15 -9.15 -4.06
N ILE A 144 -15.02 -9.24 -4.77
CA ILE A 144 -14.34 -10.49 -5.08
C ILE A 144 -13.16 -10.60 -4.11
N THR A 145 -13.11 -11.68 -3.32
CA THR A 145 -12.00 -11.92 -2.40
C THR A 145 -10.79 -12.48 -3.14
N GLN A 146 -9.68 -12.70 -2.42
CA GLN A 146 -8.63 -13.58 -2.92
C GLN A 146 -9.15 -15.00 -3.19
N ASN A 147 -8.40 -15.73 -4.01
CA ASN A 147 -8.72 -17.11 -4.35
C ASN A 147 -8.61 -18.02 -3.10
N ALA A 148 -9.56 -18.94 -2.96
CA ALA A 148 -9.45 -20.08 -2.07
C ALA A 148 -8.98 -21.32 -2.85
N ARG A 149 -8.47 -22.34 -2.15
CA ARG A 149 -8.13 -23.64 -2.74
C ARG A 149 -8.84 -24.77 -2.02
N GLN A 150 -9.38 -25.71 -2.77
CA GLN A 150 -9.96 -26.93 -2.21
C GLN A 150 -8.97 -27.64 -1.28
N GLY A 151 -9.37 -27.90 -0.04
CA GLY A 151 -8.56 -28.53 0.99
C GLY A 151 -7.64 -27.59 1.77
N SER A 152 -7.56 -26.31 1.41
CA SER A 152 -6.75 -25.31 2.13
C SER A 152 -7.62 -24.36 2.97
N PRO A 153 -7.18 -23.96 4.17
CA PRO A 153 -7.84 -22.91 4.93
C PRO A 153 -7.92 -21.59 4.16
N PHE A 154 -9.05 -20.92 4.26
CA PHE A 154 -9.31 -19.61 3.68
C PHE A 154 -9.74 -18.61 4.76
N LYS A 155 -9.34 -17.34 4.62
CA LYS A 155 -9.74 -16.25 5.51
C LYS A 155 -9.76 -14.90 4.78
N ALA A 156 -10.84 -14.12 4.93
CA ALA A 156 -10.97 -12.75 4.42
C ALA A 156 -11.76 -11.86 5.41
N LYS A 157 -11.77 -10.54 5.23
CA LYS A 157 -12.45 -9.60 6.15
C LYS A 157 -13.26 -8.54 5.40
N LEU A 158 -14.49 -8.27 5.85
CA LEU A 158 -15.41 -7.27 5.25
C LEU A 158 -15.62 -6.02 6.12
N GLY A 159 -15.20 -6.03 7.38
CA GLY A 159 -15.65 -5.08 8.40
C GLY A 159 -15.33 -3.60 8.17
N ARG A 160 -14.48 -3.28 7.20
CA ARG A 160 -14.01 -1.90 6.93
C ARG A 160 -14.47 -1.34 5.58
N LEU A 161 -15.43 -2.01 4.92
CA LEU A 161 -16.09 -1.55 3.69
C LEU A 161 -17.42 -0.83 3.97
N ILE A 162 -17.72 -0.52 5.24
CA ILE A 162 -18.95 0.16 5.66
C ILE A 162 -18.75 1.67 5.55
N ALA A 163 -19.56 2.31 4.72
CA ALA A 163 -19.79 3.74 4.72
C ALA A 163 -20.77 4.12 5.84
N ASN A 164 -20.62 5.34 6.36
CA ASN A 164 -21.44 5.90 7.44
C ASN A 164 -21.50 5.04 8.72
N PRO A 165 -20.36 4.55 9.26
CA PRO A 165 -20.38 3.68 10.42
C PRO A 165 -21.01 4.41 11.62
N LYS A 166 -21.80 3.68 12.40
CA LYS A 166 -22.49 4.21 13.60
C LYS A 166 -21.64 4.05 14.85
N ASP A 167 -21.07 2.87 14.98
CA ASP A 167 -20.20 2.47 16.06
C ASP A 167 -19.36 1.25 15.65
N ASN A 168 -18.58 0.73 16.61
CA ASN A 168 -17.81 -0.50 16.46
C ASN A 168 -18.64 -1.78 16.72
N ALA A 169 -19.97 -1.68 16.86
CA ALA A 169 -20.86 -2.79 17.22
C ALA A 169 -21.62 -3.37 16.01
N THR A 170 -21.31 -2.91 14.79
CA THR A 170 -21.90 -3.45 13.55
C THR A 170 -21.66 -4.96 13.47
N GLN A 171 -22.74 -5.73 13.30
CA GLN A 171 -22.69 -7.19 13.21
C GLN A 171 -22.96 -7.68 11.78
N PHE A 172 -22.20 -8.69 11.36
CA PHE A 172 -22.30 -9.31 10.05
C PHE A 172 -23.01 -10.66 10.14
N THR A 173 -23.92 -10.91 9.20
CA THR A 173 -24.69 -12.16 9.09
C THR A 173 -24.75 -12.65 7.65
N LYS A 174 -24.67 -13.97 7.46
CA LYS A 174 -24.77 -14.59 6.14
C LYS A 174 -26.25 -14.74 5.79
N VAL A 175 -26.68 -14.12 4.69
CA VAL A 175 -28.09 -14.13 4.24
C VAL A 175 -28.38 -15.37 3.40
N THR A 176 -27.42 -15.79 2.57
CA THR A 176 -27.56 -16.96 1.68
C THR A 176 -27.16 -18.25 2.40
N SER A 177 -27.99 -19.29 2.31
CA SER A 177 -27.69 -20.62 2.88
C SER A 177 -27.18 -21.63 1.86
N TYR A 178 -27.71 -21.64 0.64
CA TYR A 178 -27.37 -22.64 -0.37
C TYR A 178 -25.97 -22.47 -0.97
N GLY A 179 -25.19 -23.56 -1.07
CA GLY A 179 -23.88 -23.58 -1.74
C GLY A 179 -22.76 -22.88 -0.97
N THR A 180 -22.97 -22.63 0.33
CA THR A 180 -22.03 -21.89 1.19
C THR A 180 -21.67 -22.68 2.45
N ASP A 181 -21.85 -24.00 2.43
CA ASP A 181 -21.72 -24.87 3.61
C ASP A 181 -20.31 -24.84 4.20
N TRP A 182 -19.30 -24.67 3.35
CA TRP A 182 -17.90 -24.55 3.77
C TRP A 182 -17.54 -23.15 4.31
N VAL A 183 -18.39 -22.15 4.11
CA VAL A 183 -18.15 -20.74 4.45
C VAL A 183 -18.77 -20.40 5.80
N ASN A 184 -17.91 -20.02 6.74
CA ASN A 184 -18.25 -19.43 8.03
C ASN A 184 -18.10 -17.92 7.98
N LEU A 185 -19.04 -17.19 8.57
CA LEU A 185 -18.97 -15.75 8.75
C LEU A 185 -19.14 -15.43 10.23
N SER A 186 -18.14 -14.80 10.85
CA SER A 186 -18.22 -14.30 12.20
C SER A 186 -18.89 -12.93 12.26
N LYS A 187 -19.33 -12.54 13.47
CA LYS A 187 -20.06 -11.29 13.70
C LYS A 187 -19.25 -10.03 13.38
N ASP A 188 -17.93 -10.10 13.36
CA ASP A 188 -17.03 -8.99 13.01
C ASP A 188 -16.76 -8.87 11.49
N GLY A 189 -17.41 -9.71 10.68
CA GLY A 189 -17.25 -9.72 9.23
C GLY A 189 -16.03 -10.51 8.74
N THR A 190 -15.41 -11.34 9.58
CA THR A 190 -14.38 -12.29 9.14
C THR A 190 -15.04 -13.49 8.45
N ILE A 191 -14.68 -13.71 7.19
CA ILE A 191 -15.04 -14.89 6.40
C ILE A 191 -13.95 -15.94 6.62
N SER A 192 -14.33 -17.19 6.85
CA SER A 192 -13.37 -18.31 6.98
C SER A 192 -13.95 -19.62 6.50
N GLY A 193 -13.10 -20.61 6.23
CA GLY A 193 -13.57 -21.94 5.83
C GLY A 193 -12.49 -22.79 5.16
N THR A 194 -12.88 -23.96 4.68
CA THR A 194 -12.04 -24.83 3.85
C THR A 194 -12.92 -25.45 2.78
N PRO A 195 -12.84 -25.03 1.51
CA PRO A 195 -13.66 -25.59 0.46
C PRO A 195 -13.30 -27.07 0.24
N GLY A 196 -14.31 -27.92 0.11
CA GLY A 196 -14.17 -29.33 -0.22
C GLY A 196 -14.06 -29.58 -1.72
N LYS A 197 -13.90 -30.84 -2.11
CA LYS A 197 -13.69 -31.27 -3.52
C LYS A 197 -14.82 -30.88 -4.49
N LYS A 198 -16.03 -30.69 -3.97
CA LYS A 198 -17.21 -30.34 -4.78
C LYS A 198 -17.45 -28.83 -4.88
N ASP A 199 -16.80 -28.06 -4.01
CA ASP A 199 -16.99 -26.62 -3.94
C ASP A 199 -16.29 -25.94 -5.12
N LYS A 200 -16.95 -24.92 -5.65
CA LYS A 200 -16.51 -24.08 -6.76
C LYS A 200 -16.59 -22.62 -6.30
N ASP A 201 -16.36 -21.68 -7.22
CA ASP A 201 -16.62 -20.26 -6.99
C ASP A 201 -17.92 -20.05 -6.22
N THR A 202 -17.78 -19.50 -5.02
CA THR A 202 -18.84 -19.43 -4.04
C THR A 202 -19.34 -18.00 -3.97
N ASN A 203 -20.63 -17.81 -4.26
CA ASN A 203 -21.29 -16.51 -4.25
C ASN A 203 -22.34 -16.48 -3.13
N PHE A 204 -22.33 -15.42 -2.32
CA PHE A 204 -23.27 -15.27 -1.21
C PHE A 204 -23.50 -13.80 -0.83
N VAL A 205 -24.60 -13.54 -0.13
CA VAL A 205 -24.93 -12.21 0.36
C VAL A 205 -24.64 -12.12 1.86
N VAL A 206 -23.94 -11.05 2.25
CA VAL A 206 -23.71 -10.67 3.64
C VAL A 206 -24.55 -9.46 3.99
N LYS A 207 -25.18 -9.48 5.17
CA LYS A 207 -25.88 -8.34 5.76
C LYS A 207 -25.10 -7.80 6.95
N ALA A 208 -24.80 -6.51 6.92
CA ALA A 208 -24.32 -5.75 8.08
C ALA A 208 -25.50 -5.08 8.77
N THR A 209 -25.55 -5.13 10.10
CA THR A 209 -26.58 -4.47 10.93
C THR A 209 -25.89 -3.64 12.01
N ALA A 210 -26.14 -2.33 12.03
CA ALA A 210 -25.63 -1.41 13.03
C ALA A 210 -26.46 -1.44 14.33
N SER A 211 -25.97 -0.81 15.38
CA SER A 211 -26.65 -0.74 16.69
C SER A 211 -27.96 0.03 16.68
N ASP A 212 -28.13 0.99 15.76
CA ASP A 212 -29.37 1.73 15.54
C ASP A 212 -30.41 0.95 14.70
N GLY A 213 -30.08 -0.29 14.30
CA GLY A 213 -30.93 -1.16 13.50
C GLY A 213 -30.87 -0.92 12.00
N SER A 214 -30.14 0.11 11.53
CA SER A 214 -29.88 0.28 10.09
C SER A 214 -29.05 -0.89 9.55
N SER A 215 -29.26 -1.23 8.28
CA SER A 215 -28.62 -2.41 7.70
C SER A 215 -28.39 -2.26 6.20
N ALA A 216 -27.29 -2.86 5.73
CA ALA A 216 -26.93 -2.92 4.31
C ALA A 216 -26.49 -4.33 3.92
N THR A 217 -26.46 -4.61 2.61
CA THR A 217 -26.03 -5.91 2.08
C THR A 217 -24.95 -5.75 1.03
N ILE A 218 -24.03 -6.72 0.97
CA ILE A 218 -22.99 -6.84 -0.06
C ILE A 218 -22.98 -8.25 -0.66
N LYS A 219 -22.73 -8.36 -1.96
CA LYS A 219 -22.48 -9.63 -2.64
C LYS A 219 -21.00 -9.99 -2.52
N VAL A 220 -20.70 -11.19 -2.06
CA VAL A 220 -19.34 -11.69 -1.93
C VAL A 220 -19.15 -12.85 -2.90
N GLN A 221 -18.07 -12.79 -3.69
CA GLN A 221 -17.58 -13.92 -4.48
C GLN A 221 -16.23 -14.36 -3.93
N ILE A 222 -16.11 -15.66 -3.63
CA ILE A 222 -14.83 -16.31 -3.35
C ILE A 222 -14.52 -17.24 -4.52
N PRO A 223 -13.55 -16.91 -5.39
CA PRO A 223 -13.11 -17.84 -6.41
C PRO A 223 -12.45 -19.06 -5.76
N VAL A 224 -12.71 -20.27 -6.27
CA VAL A 224 -12.19 -21.52 -5.68
C VAL A 224 -11.41 -22.31 -6.73
N ARG A 225 -10.09 -22.45 -6.51
CA ARG A 225 -9.19 -23.27 -7.32
C ARG A 225 -9.22 -24.73 -6.86
N LYS A 226 -9.05 -25.68 -7.78
CA LYS A 226 -9.02 -27.10 -7.39
C LYS A 226 -7.74 -27.40 -6.60
N ALA A 227 -7.77 -28.49 -5.84
CA ALA A 227 -6.58 -28.95 -5.13
C ALA A 227 -5.43 -29.21 -6.12
N GLY A 228 -4.25 -28.64 -5.86
CA GLY A 228 -3.04 -28.79 -6.67
C GLY A 228 -2.90 -27.82 -7.86
N GLU A 229 -3.98 -27.15 -8.25
CA GLU A 229 -3.91 -26.06 -9.24
C GLU A 229 -3.22 -24.82 -8.64
N PRO A 230 -2.60 -23.94 -9.45
CA PRO A 230 -2.04 -22.68 -8.97
C PRO A 230 -3.11 -21.83 -8.27
N LEU A 231 -2.73 -21.15 -7.18
CA LEU A 231 -3.68 -20.29 -6.47
C LEU A 231 -3.98 -19.03 -7.28
N VAL A 232 -2.97 -18.53 -7.98
CA VAL A 232 -2.99 -17.31 -8.77
C VAL A 232 -2.44 -17.64 -10.16
N GLU A 233 -3.31 -17.63 -11.17
CA GLU A 233 -2.95 -17.84 -12.59
C GLU A 233 -2.92 -16.53 -13.37
N GLU A 234 -3.60 -15.51 -12.85
CA GLU A 234 -3.63 -14.15 -13.36
C GLU A 234 -3.48 -13.19 -12.19
N ILE A 235 -2.69 -12.13 -12.36
CA ILE A 235 -2.50 -11.10 -11.36
C ILE A 235 -2.56 -9.71 -11.98
N LYS A 236 -3.29 -8.80 -11.32
CA LYS A 236 -3.41 -7.40 -11.73
C LYS A 236 -2.60 -6.50 -10.84
N VAL A 237 -1.64 -5.80 -11.43
CA VAL A 237 -0.73 -4.88 -10.74
C VAL A 237 -0.93 -3.46 -11.24
N MET A 238 -0.97 -2.50 -10.33
CA MET A 238 -1.28 -1.10 -10.63
C MET A 238 -0.24 -0.15 -10.01
N SER A 239 0.13 0.89 -10.77
CA SER A 239 0.76 2.10 -10.24
C SER A 239 -0.29 3.18 -10.04
N TYR A 240 -0.31 3.84 -8.88
CA TYR A 240 -1.35 4.79 -8.51
C TYR A 240 -0.82 5.97 -7.68
N ASN A 241 -0.49 7.09 -8.34
CA ASN A 241 -0.28 8.35 -7.65
C ASN A 241 -1.65 8.85 -7.15
N MET A 242 -1.77 9.06 -5.85
CA MET A 242 -3.04 9.39 -5.21
C MET A 242 -3.32 10.89 -5.12
N TRP A 243 -2.41 11.79 -5.50
CA TRP A 243 -2.56 13.24 -5.35
C TRP A 243 -2.83 13.65 -3.89
N PHE A 244 -1.77 13.65 -3.08
CA PHE A 244 -1.80 13.84 -1.64
C PHE A 244 -2.77 12.86 -0.93
N GLY A 245 -2.77 11.59 -1.32
CA GLY A 245 -3.68 10.59 -0.77
C GLY A 245 -5.13 10.69 -1.24
N GLY A 246 -5.43 11.62 -2.15
CA GLY A 246 -6.73 11.88 -2.76
C GLY A 246 -7.44 13.08 -2.14
N THR A 247 -6.79 13.81 -1.22
CA THR A 247 -7.45 14.81 -0.36
C THR A 247 -7.98 16.02 -1.11
N ASN A 248 -7.57 16.23 -2.36
CA ASN A 248 -8.10 17.28 -3.24
C ASN A 248 -9.51 16.98 -3.76
N VAL A 249 -10.04 15.78 -3.53
CA VAL A 249 -11.40 15.38 -3.93
C VAL A 249 -12.23 14.99 -2.71
N LYS A 250 -13.47 15.47 -2.64
CA LYS A 250 -14.39 15.12 -1.53
C LYS A 250 -14.72 13.63 -1.57
N ASP A 251 -14.87 13.04 -0.38
CA ASP A 251 -15.18 11.62 -0.21
C ASP A 251 -14.17 10.66 -0.87
N TYR A 252 -12.91 11.12 -1.03
CA TYR A 252 -11.86 10.36 -1.71
C TYR A 252 -11.69 8.92 -1.19
N HIS A 253 -11.90 8.69 0.11
CA HIS A 253 -11.80 7.35 0.68
C HIS A 253 -12.78 6.36 0.07
N ASN A 254 -14.08 6.68 0.07
CA ASN A 254 -15.07 5.76 -0.47
C ASN A 254 -14.92 5.61 -1.99
N LYS A 255 -14.55 6.69 -2.69
CA LYS A 255 -14.29 6.67 -4.14
C LYS A 255 -13.10 5.77 -4.51
N GLN A 256 -11.97 5.88 -3.79
CA GLN A 256 -10.80 5.02 -3.98
C GLN A 256 -11.12 3.56 -3.70
N ILE A 257 -11.79 3.25 -2.59
CA ILE A 257 -12.18 1.88 -2.27
C ILE A 257 -13.12 1.30 -3.33
N ARG A 258 -14.10 2.09 -3.78
CA ARG A 258 -15.00 1.70 -4.87
C ARG A 258 -14.24 1.43 -6.16
N PHE A 259 -13.31 2.30 -6.54
CA PHE A 259 -12.47 2.13 -7.73
C PHE A 259 -11.66 0.82 -7.68
N LEU A 260 -10.90 0.61 -6.60
CA LEU A 260 -10.02 -0.56 -6.43
C LEU A 260 -10.81 -1.89 -6.40
N VAL A 261 -11.98 -1.91 -5.75
CA VAL A 261 -12.84 -3.09 -5.72
C VAL A 261 -13.48 -3.35 -7.09
N ASN A 262 -13.98 -2.32 -7.77
CA ASN A 262 -14.67 -2.48 -9.06
C ASN A 262 -13.73 -2.92 -10.18
N ILE A 263 -12.50 -2.44 -10.19
CA ILE A 263 -11.49 -2.85 -11.17
C ILE A 263 -10.88 -4.24 -10.85
N ASN A 264 -11.13 -4.73 -9.63
CA ASN A 264 -10.66 -6.01 -9.12
C ASN A 264 -9.13 -6.16 -9.24
N VAL A 265 -8.38 -5.14 -8.82
CA VAL A 265 -6.91 -5.17 -8.77
C VAL A 265 -6.42 -6.07 -7.64
N ASP A 266 -5.20 -6.60 -7.74
CA ASP A 266 -4.62 -7.50 -6.74
C ASP A 266 -3.47 -6.86 -5.94
N ILE A 267 -2.58 -6.11 -6.60
CA ILE A 267 -1.44 -5.42 -5.99
C ILE A 267 -1.39 -3.99 -6.52
N VAL A 268 -1.16 -3.01 -5.63
CA VAL A 268 -1.08 -1.60 -5.98
C VAL A 268 0.15 -0.98 -5.32
N GLY A 269 1.04 -0.42 -6.13
CA GLY A 269 2.02 0.56 -5.68
C GLY A 269 1.38 1.94 -5.65
N VAL A 270 1.36 2.59 -4.48
CA VAL A 270 0.77 3.92 -4.29
C VAL A 270 1.85 4.97 -4.05
N GLN A 271 1.71 6.12 -4.69
CA GLN A 271 2.56 7.30 -4.50
C GLN A 271 1.76 8.43 -3.85
N GLU A 272 2.45 9.48 -3.37
CA GLU A 272 1.87 10.57 -2.58
C GLU A 272 1.03 10.08 -1.38
N SER A 273 1.52 9.02 -0.74
CA SER A 273 0.84 8.25 0.29
C SER A 273 1.19 8.65 1.72
N TRP A 274 1.63 9.90 1.93
CA TRP A 274 2.00 10.42 3.26
C TRP A 274 0.92 10.20 4.30
N ASN A 275 1.34 10.06 5.56
CA ASN A 275 0.42 9.92 6.68
C ASN A 275 -0.43 8.63 6.64
N GLY A 276 0.14 7.54 6.13
CA GLY A 276 -0.45 6.20 6.23
C GLY A 276 -1.60 5.94 5.25
N GLN A 277 -1.59 6.54 4.07
CA GLN A 277 -2.67 6.34 3.09
C GLN A 277 -2.73 4.91 2.58
N ALA A 278 -1.58 4.24 2.39
CA ALA A 278 -1.55 2.83 2.01
C ALA A 278 -2.20 1.97 3.11
N THR A 279 -1.86 2.25 4.37
CA THR A 279 -2.47 1.60 5.53
C THR A 279 -3.99 1.82 5.57
N ARG A 280 -4.46 3.05 5.34
CA ARG A 280 -5.90 3.38 5.28
C ARG A 280 -6.62 2.52 4.26
N LEU A 281 -6.12 2.45 3.03
CA LEU A 281 -6.75 1.68 1.95
C LEU A 281 -6.70 0.17 2.21
N ALA A 282 -5.55 -0.35 2.65
CA ALA A 282 -5.42 -1.78 2.93
C ALA A 282 -6.31 -2.24 4.09
N GLN A 283 -6.41 -1.45 5.17
CA GLN A 283 -7.32 -1.78 6.27
C GLN A 283 -8.78 -1.82 5.81
N ALA A 284 -9.18 -0.89 4.95
CA ALA A 284 -10.52 -0.86 4.35
C ALA A 284 -10.82 -2.09 3.49
N LEU A 285 -9.85 -2.50 2.65
CA LEU A 285 -9.97 -3.68 1.78
C LEU A 285 -9.74 -5.02 2.51
N GLY A 286 -9.21 -4.99 3.74
CA GLY A 286 -8.76 -6.19 4.45
C GLY A 286 -7.50 -6.81 3.84
N TRP A 287 -6.64 -5.98 3.24
CA TRP A 287 -5.44 -6.37 2.52
C TRP A 287 -4.18 -6.18 3.38
N TYR A 288 -3.07 -6.76 2.90
CA TYR A 288 -1.74 -6.53 3.44
C TYR A 288 -1.18 -5.22 2.92
N TYR A 289 -0.26 -4.60 3.66
CA TYR A 289 0.37 -3.37 3.25
C TYR A 289 1.80 -3.23 3.77
N TRP A 290 2.57 -2.46 3.02
CA TRP A 290 3.77 -1.78 3.47
C TRP A 290 3.59 -0.28 3.23
N GLN A 291 4.03 0.54 4.19
CA GLN A 291 3.95 1.99 4.15
C GLN A 291 5.33 2.53 4.52
N SER A 292 5.98 3.23 3.60
CA SER A 292 7.19 3.99 3.92
C SER A 292 6.83 5.12 4.89
N PRO A 293 7.75 5.51 5.81
CA PRO A 293 7.62 6.76 6.56
C PRO A 293 7.62 8.00 5.65
N ASN A 294 8.05 7.86 4.39
CA ASN A 294 7.97 8.90 3.37
C ASN A 294 6.61 8.84 2.63
N GLU A 295 6.63 8.83 1.31
CA GLU A 295 5.44 9.06 0.47
C GLU A 295 5.02 7.87 -0.40
N VAL A 296 5.67 6.72 -0.29
CA VAL A 296 5.32 5.52 -1.07
C VAL A 296 4.77 4.41 -0.19
N GLY A 297 3.93 3.57 -0.77
CA GLY A 297 3.42 2.37 -0.12
C GLY A 297 3.05 1.30 -1.12
N ILE A 298 2.82 0.09 -0.64
CA ILE A 298 2.35 -1.03 -1.44
C ILE A 298 1.21 -1.70 -0.68
N ILE A 299 0.07 -1.92 -1.35
CA ILE A 299 -1.03 -2.73 -0.82
C ILE A 299 -1.19 -3.99 -1.66
N SER A 300 -1.46 -5.10 -1.00
CA SER A 300 -1.53 -6.42 -1.64
C SER A 300 -2.65 -7.25 -1.06
N ARG A 301 -3.47 -7.81 -1.94
CA ARG A 301 -4.47 -8.83 -1.61
C ARG A 301 -3.82 -10.10 -1.03
N TYR A 302 -2.55 -10.35 -1.35
CA TYR A 302 -1.78 -11.52 -0.95
C TYR A 302 -0.74 -11.20 0.15
N PRO A 303 -0.35 -12.17 0.98
CA PRO A 303 0.57 -11.95 2.09
C PRO A 303 1.91 -11.33 1.70
N ILE A 304 2.34 -10.35 2.49
CA ILE A 304 3.71 -9.83 2.45
C ILE A 304 4.56 -10.71 3.37
N VAL A 305 5.59 -11.32 2.80
CA VAL A 305 6.45 -12.28 3.51
C VAL A 305 7.84 -11.73 3.82
N GLU A 306 8.22 -10.61 3.21
CA GLU A 306 9.47 -9.91 3.45
C GLU A 306 9.37 -8.44 3.07
N THR A 307 10.03 -7.57 3.83
CA THR A 307 10.21 -6.15 3.52
C THR A 307 11.71 -5.89 3.38
N PHE A 308 12.12 -5.27 2.28
CA PHE A 308 13.52 -4.94 2.02
C PHE A 308 13.88 -3.54 2.53
N PRO A 309 15.18 -3.22 2.71
CA PRO A 309 15.61 -1.87 3.06
C PRO A 309 15.11 -0.83 2.05
N GLU A 310 14.68 0.34 2.54
CA GLU A 310 14.19 1.43 1.70
C GLU A 310 15.34 2.18 0.99
N GLN A 311 15.02 2.79 -0.15
CA GLN A 311 15.88 3.67 -0.94
C GLN A 311 15.36 5.10 -0.84
N SER A 312 16.13 6.08 -1.33
CA SER A 312 15.78 7.50 -1.17
C SER A 312 14.44 7.90 -1.79
N ALA A 313 13.95 7.15 -2.79
CA ALA A 313 12.76 7.46 -3.56
C ALA A 313 11.83 6.24 -3.76
N GLY A 314 11.97 5.20 -2.93
CA GLY A 314 11.21 3.96 -3.11
C GLY A 314 11.52 2.87 -2.11
N GLY A 315 10.83 1.76 -2.25
CA GLY A 315 11.08 0.56 -1.46
C GLY A 315 10.44 -0.67 -2.10
N SER A 316 10.67 -1.83 -1.49
CA SER A 316 10.19 -3.11 -2.03
C SER A 316 9.81 -4.13 -0.98
N ILE A 317 8.96 -5.06 -1.41
CA ILE A 317 8.46 -6.17 -0.61
C ILE A 317 8.43 -7.46 -1.42
N ARG A 318 8.47 -8.61 -0.72
CA ARG A 318 8.20 -9.93 -1.29
C ARG A 318 6.77 -10.35 -0.97
N ILE A 319 6.04 -10.75 -1.99
CA ILE A 319 4.62 -11.14 -1.92
C ILE A 319 4.49 -12.62 -2.24
N GLU A 320 3.74 -13.35 -1.42
CA GLU A 320 3.48 -14.78 -1.59
C GLU A 320 2.14 -15.02 -2.29
N LEU A 321 2.16 -15.54 -3.51
CA LEU A 321 0.96 -15.83 -4.31
C LEU A 321 0.44 -17.25 -4.09
N ASP A 322 1.33 -18.23 -3.95
CA ASP A 322 0.99 -19.64 -3.74
C ASP A 322 2.10 -20.38 -2.97
N GLY A 323 2.41 -19.89 -1.77
CA GLY A 323 3.52 -20.41 -0.98
C GLY A 323 4.89 -20.04 -1.56
N ARG A 324 5.95 -20.71 -1.08
CA ARG A 324 7.33 -20.49 -1.53
C ARG A 324 7.57 -20.75 -3.02
N GLU A 325 6.72 -21.55 -3.65
CA GLU A 325 6.85 -21.93 -5.07
C GLU A 325 6.32 -20.86 -6.03
N SER A 326 5.60 -19.85 -5.53
CA SER A 326 5.07 -18.76 -6.35
C SER A 326 5.07 -17.47 -5.54
N GLN A 327 6.08 -16.65 -5.79
CA GLN A 327 6.28 -15.37 -5.14
C GLN A 327 6.66 -14.32 -6.19
N LEU A 328 6.57 -13.05 -5.83
CA LEU A 328 7.16 -11.96 -6.62
C LEU A 328 7.77 -10.91 -5.69
N ILE A 329 8.69 -10.12 -6.24
CA ILE A 329 9.21 -8.91 -5.58
C ILE A 329 8.58 -7.70 -6.24
N MET A 330 7.93 -6.87 -5.44
CA MET A 330 7.27 -5.65 -5.88
C MET A 330 8.07 -4.45 -5.37
N TRP A 331 8.55 -3.63 -6.31
CA TRP A 331 9.14 -2.33 -6.06
C TRP A 331 8.12 -1.23 -6.36
N ASN A 332 8.17 -0.16 -5.57
CA ASN A 332 7.39 1.03 -5.83
C ASN A 332 8.21 2.31 -5.58
N VAL A 333 8.15 3.26 -6.52
CA VAL A 333 8.94 4.51 -6.48
C VAL A 333 8.07 5.75 -6.67
N HIS A 334 8.55 6.88 -6.15
CA HIS A 334 8.10 8.22 -6.52
C HIS A 334 9.35 9.09 -6.69
N LEU A 335 9.72 9.40 -7.93
CA LEU A 335 10.94 10.15 -8.22
C LEU A 335 10.69 11.66 -8.13
N GLY A 336 11.75 12.47 -8.04
CA GLY A 336 11.63 13.92 -7.88
C GLY A 336 10.84 14.59 -9.01
N PHE A 337 10.00 15.57 -8.67
CA PHE A 337 9.04 16.17 -9.61
C PHE A 337 9.58 17.43 -10.34
N ASP A 338 10.36 18.27 -9.66
CA ASP A 338 10.81 19.58 -10.20
C ASP A 338 12.34 19.65 -10.32
N PRO A 339 12.88 20.26 -11.39
CA PRO A 339 12.20 20.80 -12.58
C PRO A 339 11.59 19.72 -13.48
N TYR A 340 10.55 20.03 -14.27
CA TYR A 340 9.90 19.11 -15.20
C TYR A 340 10.36 19.32 -16.65
N GLY A 341 10.93 18.28 -17.26
CA GLY A 341 11.59 18.37 -18.56
C GLY A 341 10.66 18.77 -19.73
N PRO A 342 9.43 18.27 -19.83
CA PRO A 342 8.47 18.72 -20.84
C PRO A 342 8.15 20.22 -20.76
N TYR A 343 8.12 20.83 -19.57
CA TYR A 343 8.01 22.30 -19.46
C TYR A 343 9.23 23.00 -20.03
N ASP A 344 10.44 22.52 -19.72
CA ASP A 344 11.68 23.09 -20.23
C ASP A 344 11.73 23.10 -21.77
N PHE A 345 11.15 22.08 -22.41
CA PHE A 345 11.04 22.01 -23.88
C PHE A 345 9.88 22.84 -24.44
N CYS A 346 8.68 22.63 -23.92
CA CYS A 346 7.45 23.18 -24.50
C CYS A 346 7.28 24.67 -24.23
N TYR A 347 7.77 25.16 -23.10
CA TYR A 347 7.57 26.54 -22.68
C TYR A 347 8.83 27.38 -22.80
N ASP A 348 9.96 26.84 -22.35
CA ASP A 348 11.22 27.58 -22.29
C ASP A 348 12.12 27.32 -23.51
N HIS A 349 11.75 26.36 -24.37
CA HIS A 349 12.47 25.98 -25.58
C HIS A 349 13.95 25.67 -25.35
N MET A 350 14.25 25.04 -24.21
CA MET A 350 15.63 24.72 -23.83
C MET A 350 16.26 23.69 -24.78
N PRO A 351 17.59 23.75 -25.00
CA PRO A 351 18.31 22.71 -25.71
C PRO A 351 18.41 21.43 -24.87
N LEU A 352 18.42 20.27 -25.54
CA LEU A 352 18.46 18.94 -24.90
C LEU A 352 19.50 18.82 -23.77
N ALA A 353 20.72 19.30 -23.99
CA ALA A 353 21.79 19.20 -22.99
C ALA A 353 21.46 19.94 -21.69
N GLN A 354 20.74 21.06 -21.76
CA GLN A 354 20.29 21.80 -20.58
C GLN A 354 19.16 21.07 -19.86
N VAL A 355 18.21 20.50 -20.61
CA VAL A 355 17.12 19.69 -20.04
C VAL A 355 17.66 18.46 -19.33
N LEU A 356 18.61 17.73 -19.92
CA LEU A 356 19.23 16.57 -19.27
C LEU A 356 20.03 16.95 -18.01
N ASN A 357 20.64 18.13 -17.97
CA ASN A 357 21.25 18.62 -16.73
C ASN A 357 20.20 18.94 -15.65
N ARG A 358 19.04 19.46 -16.04
CA ARG A 358 17.91 19.73 -15.13
C ARG A 358 17.23 18.44 -14.66
N GLU A 359 17.16 17.43 -15.51
CA GLU A 359 16.73 16.05 -15.18
C GLU A 359 17.64 15.39 -14.13
N TYR A 360 18.91 15.78 -14.07
CA TYR A 360 19.79 15.39 -12.98
C TYR A 360 19.53 16.20 -11.71
N GLN A 361 19.31 17.52 -11.84
CA GLN A 361 19.02 18.43 -10.71
C GLN A 361 17.69 18.14 -10.03
N SER A 362 16.70 17.60 -10.75
CA SER A 362 15.41 17.15 -10.21
C SER A 362 15.53 15.93 -9.30
N LYS A 363 16.74 15.34 -9.19
CA LYS A 363 17.07 14.11 -8.47
C LYS A 363 16.58 12.82 -9.13
N ARG A 364 15.73 12.87 -10.17
CA ARG A 364 15.22 11.67 -10.86
C ARG A 364 16.35 10.76 -11.33
N THR A 365 17.37 11.33 -11.97
CA THR A 365 18.52 10.56 -12.46
C THR A 365 19.29 9.83 -11.36
N PRO A 366 19.81 10.50 -10.30
CA PRO A 366 20.50 9.77 -9.23
C PRO A 366 19.58 8.81 -8.46
N GLN A 367 18.29 9.13 -8.29
CA GLN A 367 17.33 8.25 -7.62
C GLN A 367 17.07 6.96 -8.40
N ILE A 368 16.82 7.04 -9.72
CA ILE A 368 16.58 5.83 -10.50
C ILE A 368 17.83 4.93 -10.57
N MET A 369 19.03 5.54 -10.62
CA MET A 369 20.29 4.81 -10.57
C MET A 369 20.47 4.05 -9.26
N GLU A 370 20.11 4.66 -8.12
CA GLU A 370 20.10 4.00 -6.81
C GLU A 370 19.13 2.81 -6.80
N ILE A 371 17.90 3.02 -7.28
CA ILE A 371 16.87 1.98 -7.33
C ILE A 371 17.33 0.79 -8.16
N VAL A 372 17.73 1.00 -9.43
CA VAL A 372 18.13 -0.13 -10.28
C VAL A 372 19.41 -0.82 -9.79
N SER A 373 20.30 -0.08 -9.10
CA SER A 373 21.46 -0.68 -8.43
C SER A 373 21.04 -1.58 -7.28
N ALA A 374 20.06 -1.17 -6.46
CA ALA A 374 19.53 -1.98 -5.36
C ALA A 374 18.73 -3.20 -5.87
N MET A 375 18.22 -3.14 -7.09
CA MET A 375 17.48 -4.25 -7.73
C MET A 375 18.39 -5.34 -8.33
N GLN A 376 19.70 -5.13 -8.47
CA GLN A 376 20.58 -6.00 -9.28
C GLN A 376 20.48 -7.49 -8.93
N ASP A 377 20.55 -7.84 -7.64
CA ASP A 377 20.45 -9.23 -7.18
C ASP A 377 19.06 -9.82 -7.46
N ALA A 378 17.99 -9.05 -7.25
CA ALA A 378 16.64 -9.51 -7.57
C ALA A 378 16.43 -9.69 -9.09
N LEU A 379 17.06 -8.83 -9.90
CA LEU A 379 16.98 -8.87 -11.36
C LEU A 379 17.80 -10.02 -11.96
N SER A 380 18.86 -10.51 -11.30
CA SER A 380 19.58 -11.69 -11.77
C SER A 380 18.78 -12.97 -11.55
N GLU A 381 18.00 -13.01 -10.46
CA GLU A 381 17.17 -14.17 -10.08
C GLU A 381 15.70 -14.03 -10.53
N ALA A 382 15.39 -13.09 -11.42
CA ALA A 382 14.02 -12.75 -11.78
C ALA A 382 13.24 -13.89 -12.45
N ASP A 383 13.93 -14.86 -13.06
CA ASP A 383 13.28 -16.05 -13.63
C ASP A 383 12.79 -17.05 -12.56
N ASP A 384 13.31 -16.91 -11.34
CA ASP A 384 12.90 -17.70 -10.17
C ASP A 384 11.85 -16.95 -9.34
N ILE A 385 12.10 -15.68 -9.03
CA ILE A 385 11.17 -14.79 -8.35
C ILE A 385 11.01 -13.53 -9.21
N PRO A 386 9.93 -13.40 -10.00
CA PRO A 386 9.76 -12.26 -10.88
C PRO A 386 9.73 -10.95 -10.10
N VAL A 387 10.22 -9.90 -10.76
CA VAL A 387 10.34 -8.56 -10.21
C VAL A 387 9.40 -7.63 -10.97
N ILE A 388 8.66 -6.82 -10.24
CA ILE A 388 7.82 -5.75 -10.78
C ILE A 388 8.28 -4.43 -10.15
N LEU A 389 8.32 -3.37 -10.95
CA LEU A 389 8.60 -2.01 -10.51
C LEU A 389 7.48 -1.09 -10.98
N THR A 390 6.75 -0.52 -10.03
CA THR A 390 5.77 0.53 -10.29
C THR A 390 6.25 1.88 -9.81
N GLY A 391 5.62 2.95 -10.29
CA GLY A 391 5.86 4.26 -9.72
C GLY A 391 5.36 5.39 -10.59
N ASP A 392 5.38 6.56 -9.98
CA ASP A 392 5.41 7.84 -10.68
C ASP A 392 6.88 8.26 -10.82
N PHE A 393 7.33 8.34 -12.06
CA PHE A 393 8.73 8.64 -12.37
C PHE A 393 8.95 10.13 -12.62
N ASN A 394 7.88 10.94 -12.64
CA ASN A 394 7.91 12.38 -12.91
C ASN A 394 8.71 12.78 -14.17
N ALA A 395 8.81 11.85 -15.12
CA ALA A 395 9.53 12.02 -16.37
C ALA A 395 8.95 11.10 -17.44
N PRO A 396 8.88 11.55 -18.70
CA PRO A 396 8.37 10.72 -19.78
C PRO A 396 9.28 9.53 -20.10
N SER A 397 8.77 8.60 -20.91
CA SER A 397 9.59 7.50 -21.45
C SER A 397 10.41 7.93 -22.66
N HIS A 398 11.66 7.48 -22.76
CA HIS A 398 12.45 7.54 -23.99
C HIS A 398 11.83 6.72 -25.13
N LEU A 399 10.93 5.78 -24.82
CA LEU A 399 10.14 5.03 -25.82
C LEU A 399 8.94 5.85 -26.35
N ASP A 400 8.49 6.86 -25.61
CA ASP A 400 7.36 7.71 -26.00
C ASP A 400 7.87 8.94 -26.76
N TRP A 401 8.97 9.54 -26.31
CA TRP A 401 9.61 10.68 -26.96
C TRP A 401 10.50 10.20 -28.11
N THR A 402 9.98 10.27 -29.34
CA THR A 402 10.63 9.80 -30.56
C THR A 402 10.44 10.80 -31.69
N GLU A 403 11.16 10.65 -32.80
CA GLU A 403 10.92 11.48 -33.99
C GLU A 403 9.49 11.37 -34.53
N ALA A 404 8.84 10.21 -34.33
CA ALA A 404 7.48 9.99 -34.81
C ALA A 404 6.43 10.73 -33.96
N THR A 405 6.70 10.96 -32.67
CA THR A 405 5.79 11.60 -31.71
C THR A 405 6.12 13.07 -31.47
N LYS A 406 7.19 13.62 -32.07
CA LYS A 406 7.65 14.99 -31.81
C LYS A 406 6.62 16.11 -31.92
N LYS A 407 5.58 15.91 -32.73
CA LYS A 407 4.49 16.88 -32.85
C LYS A 407 3.71 17.03 -31.53
N ALA A 408 3.53 15.93 -30.79
CA ALA A 408 2.95 15.95 -29.46
C ALA A 408 3.90 16.58 -28.42
N HIS A 409 5.22 16.45 -28.63
CA HIS A 409 6.26 16.93 -27.72
C HIS A 409 6.89 18.25 -28.18
N CYS A 410 6.05 19.19 -28.62
CA CYS A 410 6.45 20.58 -28.92
C CYS A 410 7.58 20.72 -29.96
N GLY A 411 7.70 19.76 -30.87
CA GLY A 411 8.71 19.72 -31.93
C GLY A 411 9.99 18.96 -31.57
N TYR A 412 10.12 18.45 -30.35
CA TYR A 412 11.27 17.69 -29.89
C TYR A 412 11.08 16.19 -30.12
N GLY A 413 12.07 15.55 -30.75
CA GLY A 413 12.03 14.13 -31.08
C GLY A 413 12.55 13.25 -29.94
N PHE A 414 13.57 12.44 -30.25
CA PHE A 414 14.12 11.51 -29.27
C PHE A 414 14.79 12.23 -28.09
N VAL A 415 14.42 11.83 -26.87
CA VAL A 415 15.06 12.27 -25.62
C VAL A 415 15.41 11.04 -24.78
N PRO A 416 16.69 10.84 -24.40
CA PRO A 416 17.13 9.69 -23.60
C PRO A 416 16.83 9.94 -22.12
N TRP A 417 15.56 9.92 -21.75
CA TRP A 417 15.12 10.14 -20.36
C TRP A 417 15.74 9.09 -19.43
N PRO A 418 16.67 9.46 -18.52
CA PRO A 418 17.40 8.49 -17.69
C PRO A 418 16.49 7.65 -16.80
N SER A 419 15.40 8.26 -16.30
CA SER A 419 14.36 7.62 -15.49
C SER A 419 13.72 6.38 -16.16
N SER A 420 13.68 6.33 -17.49
CA SER A 420 13.14 5.18 -18.24
C SER A 420 14.23 4.36 -18.93
N GLU A 421 15.38 4.95 -19.29
CA GLU A 421 16.49 4.19 -19.87
C GLU A 421 17.14 3.22 -18.88
N PHE A 422 17.40 3.66 -17.64
CA PHE A 422 18.10 2.82 -16.66
C PHE A 422 17.32 1.54 -16.28
N PRO A 423 15.99 1.56 -16.08
CA PRO A 423 15.20 0.34 -15.93
C PRO A 423 15.40 -0.64 -17.08
N ILE A 424 15.27 -0.19 -18.33
CA ILE A 424 15.39 -1.06 -19.51
C ILE A 424 16.82 -1.60 -19.67
N GLN A 425 17.84 -0.77 -19.45
CA GLN A 425 19.24 -1.20 -19.46
C GLN A 425 19.54 -2.26 -18.38
N SER A 426 18.80 -2.25 -17.27
CA SER A 426 18.89 -3.26 -16.20
C SER A 426 18.11 -4.55 -16.51
N GLY A 427 17.46 -4.60 -17.68
CA GLY A 427 16.72 -5.75 -18.18
C GLY A 427 15.25 -5.81 -17.75
N LEU A 428 14.71 -4.70 -17.23
CA LEU A 428 13.26 -4.57 -17.04
C LEU A 428 12.56 -4.29 -18.39
N ILE A 429 11.29 -4.69 -18.47
CA ILE A 429 10.43 -4.53 -19.63
C ILE A 429 9.30 -3.57 -19.26
N ASP A 430 9.07 -2.54 -20.07
CA ASP A 430 7.91 -1.64 -19.95
C ASP A 430 6.65 -2.40 -20.38
N SER A 431 5.79 -2.78 -19.43
CA SER A 431 4.61 -3.60 -19.75
C SER A 431 3.57 -2.87 -20.62
N PHE A 432 3.54 -1.53 -20.55
CA PHE A 432 2.64 -0.75 -21.39
C PHE A 432 3.11 -0.77 -22.85
N ARG A 433 4.42 -0.62 -23.09
CA ARG A 433 4.99 -0.67 -24.45
C ARG A 433 5.12 -2.08 -25.00
N GLU A 434 5.18 -3.10 -24.14
CA GLU A 434 5.02 -4.50 -24.56
C GLU A 434 3.60 -4.75 -25.12
N ALA A 435 2.57 -4.23 -24.45
CA ALA A 435 1.18 -4.35 -24.91
C ALA A 435 0.87 -3.41 -26.09
N HIS A 436 1.47 -2.21 -26.12
CA HIS A 436 1.20 -1.15 -27.08
C HIS A 436 2.51 -0.59 -27.69
N PRO A 437 3.11 -1.30 -28.68
CA PRO A 437 4.43 -0.92 -29.18
C PRO A 437 4.51 0.42 -29.93
N ASP A 438 3.38 0.93 -30.45
CA ASP A 438 3.31 2.19 -31.19
C ASP A 438 2.88 3.36 -30.28
N PRO A 439 3.78 4.28 -29.91
CA PRO A 439 3.46 5.41 -29.03
C PRO A 439 2.59 6.49 -29.69
N ASN A 440 2.46 6.52 -31.02
CA ASN A 440 1.51 7.41 -31.69
C ASN A 440 0.08 6.85 -31.66
N ALA A 441 -0.05 5.53 -31.81
CA ALA A 441 -1.36 4.88 -31.82
C ALA A 441 -1.97 4.84 -30.41
N GLU A 442 -1.16 4.54 -29.41
CA GLU A 442 -1.59 4.48 -28.01
C GLU A 442 -0.56 5.19 -27.12
N PRO A 443 -0.72 6.51 -26.88
CA PRO A 443 0.23 7.29 -26.09
C PRO A 443 0.29 6.88 -24.62
N GLY A 444 -0.81 6.37 -24.06
CA GLY A 444 -0.86 5.98 -22.66
C GLY A 444 -0.65 7.12 -21.67
N ILE A 445 -1.16 8.32 -21.98
CA ILE A 445 -1.01 9.50 -21.13
C ILE A 445 -1.49 9.21 -19.71
N THR A 446 -0.66 9.56 -18.72
CA THR A 446 -1.01 9.46 -17.29
C THR A 446 -1.05 10.81 -16.61
N TRP A 447 -0.24 11.78 -17.05
CA TRP A 447 -0.29 13.17 -16.63
C TRP A 447 -0.89 14.03 -17.76
N SER A 448 -2.03 14.71 -17.58
CA SER A 448 -2.94 14.68 -16.44
C SER A 448 -4.41 14.65 -16.90
N PRO A 449 -5.29 13.86 -16.25
CA PRO A 449 -6.73 13.96 -16.42
C PRO A 449 -7.36 15.23 -15.80
N ILE A 450 -6.64 15.97 -14.94
CA ILE A 450 -7.16 17.15 -14.21
C ILE A 450 -6.49 18.44 -14.66
N TYR A 451 -5.17 18.44 -14.81
CA TYR A 451 -4.42 19.61 -15.26
C TYR A 451 -4.31 19.61 -16.79
N LEU A 452 -5.01 20.54 -17.43
CA LEU A 452 -5.03 20.70 -18.90
C LEU A 452 -4.47 22.06 -19.37
N ASP A 453 -4.29 23.01 -18.45
CA ASP A 453 -3.75 24.34 -18.69
C ASP A 453 -2.76 24.72 -17.59
N ASN A 454 -1.68 25.38 -17.98
CA ASN A 454 -0.62 25.88 -17.13
C ASN A 454 -0.42 27.38 -17.36
N ASN A 455 -1.24 28.18 -16.68
CA ASN A 455 -1.21 29.64 -16.74
C ASN A 455 -1.44 30.18 -18.17
N GLY A 456 -2.45 29.66 -18.87
CA GLY A 456 -2.81 30.04 -20.23
C GLY A 456 -1.99 29.35 -21.32
N ARG A 457 -1.21 28.33 -20.96
CA ARG A 457 -0.46 27.48 -21.89
C ARG A 457 -1.02 26.06 -21.81
N PRO A 458 -1.24 25.36 -22.93
CA PRO A 458 -1.62 23.96 -22.90
C PRO A 458 -0.64 23.12 -22.09
N GLU A 459 -1.15 22.24 -21.23
CA GLU A 459 -0.34 21.32 -20.44
C GLU A 459 0.29 20.24 -21.36
N PRO A 460 1.63 20.01 -21.30
CA PRO A 460 2.25 18.83 -21.86
C PRO A 460 1.69 17.56 -21.21
N LEU A 461 1.01 16.77 -22.03
CA LEU A 461 0.42 15.52 -21.60
C LEU A 461 1.38 14.37 -21.89
N ASP A 462 1.83 13.68 -20.85
CA ASP A 462 2.87 12.65 -20.91
C ASP A 462 2.46 11.38 -20.14
N ARG A 463 3.09 10.26 -20.50
CA ARG A 463 3.08 9.05 -19.69
C ARG A 463 4.28 9.08 -18.76
N ILE A 464 4.02 9.29 -17.47
CA ILE A 464 5.05 9.39 -16.42
C ILE A 464 4.90 8.34 -15.31
N ASP A 465 3.81 7.58 -15.34
CA ASP A 465 3.57 6.44 -14.44
C ASP A 465 3.83 5.14 -15.19
N PHE A 466 4.45 4.17 -14.51
CA PHE A 466 4.92 2.95 -15.16
C PHE A 466 4.64 1.69 -14.35
N VAL A 467 4.51 0.58 -15.08
CA VAL A 467 4.63 -0.78 -14.54
C VAL A 467 5.69 -1.51 -15.38
N TYR A 468 6.87 -1.66 -14.82
CA TYR A 468 7.98 -2.45 -15.37
C TYR A 468 7.99 -3.85 -14.78
N HIS A 469 8.48 -4.84 -15.53
CA HIS A 469 8.62 -6.21 -15.02
C HIS A 469 9.87 -6.92 -15.55
N LYS A 470 10.28 -7.99 -14.86
CA LYS A 470 11.25 -8.98 -15.33
C LYS A 470 10.94 -10.35 -14.74
N GLY A 471 11.16 -11.40 -15.52
CA GLY A 471 10.99 -12.79 -15.12
C GLY A 471 10.10 -13.54 -16.09
N GLN A 472 10.55 -14.72 -16.54
CA GLN A 472 9.84 -15.50 -17.56
C GLN A 472 8.43 -15.95 -17.15
N SER A 473 8.15 -16.04 -15.85
CA SER A 473 6.86 -16.44 -15.29
C SER A 473 5.76 -15.38 -15.42
N LEU A 474 6.09 -14.12 -15.74
CA LEU A 474 5.11 -13.08 -16.00
C LEU A 474 4.93 -12.88 -17.51
N LYS A 475 3.70 -13.03 -17.99
CA LYS A 475 3.33 -12.69 -19.38
C LYS A 475 2.29 -11.58 -19.36
N VAL A 476 2.59 -10.45 -19.99
CA VAL A 476 1.63 -9.35 -20.15
C VAL A 476 0.46 -9.84 -21.01
N LEU A 477 -0.74 -9.85 -20.43
CA LEU A 477 -1.98 -10.10 -21.16
C LEU A 477 -2.61 -8.79 -21.65
N ARG A 478 -2.49 -7.74 -20.82
CA ARG A 478 -3.06 -6.41 -21.08
C ARG A 478 -2.36 -5.38 -20.21
N SER A 479 -2.12 -4.18 -20.73
CA SER A 479 -1.71 -3.01 -19.95
C SER A 479 -2.48 -1.79 -20.41
N GLU A 480 -2.94 -0.94 -19.49
CA GLU A 480 -3.86 0.16 -19.78
C GLU A 480 -3.66 1.34 -18.85
N THR A 481 -3.94 2.54 -19.36
CA THR A 481 -4.22 3.72 -18.54
C THR A 481 -5.71 3.80 -18.23
N ILE A 482 -6.04 4.08 -16.96
CA ILE A 482 -7.42 4.01 -16.50
C ILE A 482 -7.73 5.22 -15.61
N VAL A 483 -8.91 5.81 -15.86
CA VAL A 483 -9.54 6.85 -15.04
C VAL A 483 -10.98 6.43 -14.73
N ALA A 484 -11.49 6.83 -13.57
CA ALA A 484 -12.88 6.56 -13.20
C ALA A 484 -13.79 7.71 -13.64
N GLY A 485 -14.84 7.37 -14.40
CA GLY A 485 -15.79 8.36 -14.91
C GLY A 485 -15.15 9.31 -15.92
N GLU A 486 -15.67 10.54 -15.97
CA GLU A 486 -15.19 11.63 -16.82
C GLU A 486 -14.75 12.79 -15.91
N PRO A 487 -13.48 12.84 -15.49
CA PRO A 487 -13.03 13.85 -14.54
C PRO A 487 -13.16 15.27 -15.12
N ALA A 488 -13.72 16.19 -14.34
CA ALA A 488 -13.64 17.61 -14.64
C ALA A 488 -12.24 18.13 -14.31
N ALA A 489 -11.70 18.97 -15.18
CA ALA A 489 -10.43 19.65 -14.98
C ALA A 489 -10.49 20.68 -13.83
N GLU A 490 -9.32 21.16 -13.40
CA GLU A 490 -9.23 22.31 -12.49
C GLU A 490 -9.99 23.54 -13.04
N PRO A 491 -10.72 24.31 -12.21
CA PRO A 491 -10.89 24.21 -10.75
C PRO A 491 -12.10 23.38 -10.29
N ASN A 492 -12.75 22.64 -11.19
CA ASN A 492 -14.04 21.98 -10.91
C ASN A 492 -13.91 20.52 -10.44
N HIS A 493 -12.69 20.08 -10.09
CA HIS A 493 -12.39 18.67 -9.79
C HIS A 493 -12.91 18.16 -8.44
N GLN A 494 -13.30 19.04 -7.51
CA GLN A 494 -13.55 18.67 -6.10
C GLN A 494 -14.63 17.60 -5.91
N ASP A 495 -15.59 17.51 -6.84
CA ASP A 495 -16.69 16.55 -6.79
C ASP A 495 -16.51 15.37 -7.79
N ASN A 496 -15.37 15.29 -8.48
CA ASN A 496 -15.04 14.22 -9.42
C ASN A 496 -15.16 12.85 -8.78
N GLU A 497 -15.50 11.83 -9.58
CA GLU A 497 -15.36 10.45 -9.13
C GLU A 497 -13.89 9.99 -9.11
N TRP A 498 -13.11 10.49 -10.06
CA TRP A 498 -11.66 10.31 -10.05
C TRP A 498 -11.01 11.18 -8.98
N THR A 499 -10.16 10.58 -8.15
CA THR A 499 -9.63 11.23 -6.95
C THR A 499 -8.18 11.71 -7.08
N THR A 500 -7.61 11.69 -8.27
CA THR A 500 -6.21 12.01 -8.51
C THR A 500 -6.06 12.76 -9.84
N ASP A 501 -4.99 13.51 -9.99
CA ASP A 501 -4.53 14.16 -11.21
C ASP A 501 -3.67 13.25 -12.10
N HIS A 502 -3.52 11.96 -11.76
CA HIS A 502 -2.89 10.95 -12.63
C HIS A 502 -3.91 9.93 -13.16
N ALA A 503 -3.74 9.41 -14.37
CA ALA A 503 -4.36 8.13 -14.75
C ALA A 503 -3.53 6.98 -14.15
N VAL A 504 -4.18 5.91 -13.68
CA VAL A 504 -3.42 4.74 -13.20
C VAL A 504 -2.93 3.92 -14.38
N VAL A 505 -1.76 3.30 -14.26
CA VAL A 505 -1.34 2.22 -15.16
C VAL A 505 -1.64 0.89 -14.48
N MET A 506 -2.43 0.04 -15.15
CA MET A 506 -2.72 -1.31 -14.67
C MET A 506 -2.28 -2.34 -15.70
N THR A 507 -1.49 -3.31 -15.27
CA THR A 507 -1.08 -4.45 -16.08
C THR A 507 -1.65 -5.74 -15.51
N THR A 508 -2.28 -6.52 -16.38
CA THR A 508 -2.74 -7.87 -16.11
C THR A 508 -1.71 -8.85 -16.64
N TYR A 509 -1.16 -9.69 -15.76
CA TYR A 509 -0.21 -10.73 -16.10
C TYR A 509 -0.85 -12.10 -15.98
N LYS A 510 -0.53 -13.01 -16.90
CA LYS A 510 -0.59 -14.44 -16.63
C LYS A 510 0.62 -14.81 -15.78
N VAL A 511 0.41 -15.60 -14.74
CA VAL A 511 1.46 -16.14 -13.86
C VAL A 511 1.70 -17.60 -14.23
N GLU A 512 2.86 -17.89 -14.79
CA GLU A 512 3.29 -19.24 -15.15
C GLU A 512 4.16 -19.83 -14.04
N ARG A 513 4.10 -21.16 -13.85
CA ARG A 513 4.99 -21.82 -12.90
C ARG A 513 6.41 -21.85 -13.49
N SER A 514 7.41 -21.56 -12.67
CA SER A 514 8.79 -21.87 -13.00
C SER A 514 8.92 -23.40 -13.19
N ASP A 515 9.33 -23.83 -14.38
CA ASP A 515 9.37 -25.24 -14.81
C ASP A 515 10.47 -26.09 -14.14
N ARG A 516 10.95 -25.72 -12.94
CA ARG A 516 11.97 -26.50 -12.20
C ARG A 516 11.48 -27.84 -11.63
N ARG A 517 10.31 -28.33 -12.06
CA ARG A 517 9.91 -29.74 -11.88
C ARG A 517 10.59 -30.71 -12.86
N ALA A 518 11.38 -30.22 -13.83
CA ALA A 518 12.07 -31.07 -14.80
C ALA A 518 13.42 -31.64 -14.32
N GLU A 519 13.97 -31.21 -13.17
CA GLU A 519 15.28 -31.66 -12.70
C GLU A 519 15.30 -32.02 -11.21
N LEU A 520 14.47 -32.99 -10.78
CA LEU A 520 14.72 -33.80 -9.58
C LEU A 520 14.19 -35.23 -9.74
#